data_AF-A0A919VTL8-F1
#
_entry.id   AF-A0A919VTL8-F1
#
_cell.length_a   1.000
_cell.length_b   1.000
_cell.length_c   1.000
_cell.angle_alpha   90.00
_cell.angle_beta   90.00
_cell.angle_gamma   90.00
#
_symmetry.space_group_name_H-M   'P 1'
#
loop_
_entity.id
_entity.type
_entity.pdbx_description
1 polymer ?
#
loop_
_entity_poly.entity_id
_entity_poly.type
_entity_poly.pdbx_seq_one_letter_code
_entity_poly.pdbx_strand_id
1 'polypeptide(L)'
;MRVAVKVVGTTGVIVLISCPLWAPQWGAGILGEISGQPLPVSVAVVAAFFGLVALYCRVLHRTLVLVRRDARSAAPASVWWMFAIPYNFVEDFFIVHRIAASVAVDARVPARALRRWSAVGYGWCTLQIVSLFPGASGFAAGILAGLLWAAHWVMTVRMNRRLTAGRVPAGAVAATR
;
A
#
# COMPACT_ATOMS: atom_id res chain seq x y z
N MET A 1 -21.34 -6.70 1.98
CA MET A 1 -20.89 -5.48 1.23
C MET A 1 -19.40 -5.47 0.89
N ARG A 2 -18.47 -5.65 1.86
CA ARG A 2 -17.01 -5.57 1.60
C ARG A 2 -16.48 -6.58 0.58
N VAL A 3 -17.02 -7.81 0.56
CA VAL A 3 -16.63 -8.85 -0.41
C VAL A 3 -17.05 -8.50 -1.83
N ALA A 4 -18.26 -7.97 -2.02
CA ALA A 4 -18.75 -7.55 -3.34
C ALA A 4 -17.89 -6.44 -3.94
N VAL A 5 -17.50 -5.43 -3.15
CA VAL A 5 -16.59 -4.36 -3.62
C VAL A 5 -15.24 -4.93 -4.03
N LYS A 6 -14.70 -5.88 -3.26
CA LYS A 6 -13.44 -6.55 -3.58
C LYS A 6 -13.52 -7.34 -4.88
N VAL A 7 -14.58 -8.13 -5.06
CA VAL A 7 -14.80 -8.92 -6.27
C VAL A 7 -14.94 -7.99 -7.48
N VAL A 8 -15.87 -7.03 -7.44
CA VAL A 8 -16.11 -6.10 -8.55
C VAL A 8 -14.86 -5.29 -8.89
N GLY A 9 -14.17 -4.75 -7.89
CA GLY A 9 -12.93 -4.01 -8.11
C GLY A 9 -11.82 -4.87 -8.72
N THR A 10 -11.64 -6.09 -8.22
CA THR A 10 -10.61 -7.01 -8.74
C THR A 10 -10.93 -7.44 -10.17
N THR A 11 -12.20 -7.70 -10.48
CA THR A 11 -12.66 -7.98 -11.85
C THR A 11 -12.38 -6.80 -12.78
N GLY A 12 -12.67 -5.56 -12.35
CA GLY A 12 -12.34 -4.37 -13.13
C GLY A 12 -10.85 -4.22 -13.40
N VAL A 13 -10.00 -4.50 -12.40
CA VAL A 13 -8.54 -4.50 -12.56
C VAL A 13 -8.07 -5.57 -13.55
N ILE A 14 -8.65 -6.78 -13.52
CA ILE A 14 -8.36 -7.85 -14.48
C ILE A 14 -8.69 -7.41 -15.91
N VAL A 15 -9.84 -6.76 -16.11
CA VAL A 15 -10.23 -6.22 -17.43
C VAL A 15 -9.24 -5.15 -17.90
N LEU A 16 -8.80 -4.26 -17.02
CA LEU A 16 -7.81 -3.22 -17.37
C LEU A 16 -6.43 -3.81 -17.71
N ILE A 17 -5.94 -4.75 -16.90
CA ILE A 17 -4.64 -5.42 -17.13
C ILE A 17 -4.67 -6.23 -18.44
N SER A 18 -5.81 -6.83 -18.78
CA SER A 18 -5.95 -7.58 -20.04
C SER A 18 -6.18 -6.69 -21.26
N CYS A 19 -6.44 -5.38 -21.10
CA CYS A 19 -6.74 -4.44 -22.18
C CYS A 19 -5.73 -4.49 -23.35
N PRO A 20 -4.41 -4.58 -23.14
CA PRO A 20 -3.44 -4.68 -24.23
C PRO A 20 -3.59 -5.94 -25.11
N LEU A 21 -4.21 -7.01 -24.60
CA LEU A 21 -4.41 -8.27 -25.34
C LEU A 21 -5.54 -8.18 -26.35
N TRP A 22 -6.57 -7.36 -26.09
CA TRP A 22 -7.78 -7.28 -26.92
C TRP A 22 -8.03 -5.90 -27.54
N ALA A 23 -7.31 -4.86 -27.11
CA ALA A 23 -7.29 -3.53 -27.72
C ALA A 23 -5.85 -2.97 -27.84
N PRO A 24 -4.95 -3.65 -28.57
CA PRO A 24 -3.54 -3.26 -28.67
C PRO A 24 -3.32 -1.85 -29.25
N GLN A 25 -4.26 -1.36 -30.07
CA GLN A 25 -4.23 -0.02 -30.66
C GLN A 25 -4.30 1.13 -29.65
N TRP A 26 -4.69 0.86 -28.39
CA TRP A 26 -4.70 1.86 -27.33
C TRP A 26 -3.35 2.01 -26.62
N GLY A 27 -2.39 1.12 -26.93
CA GLY A 27 -1.06 1.08 -26.33
C GLY A 27 -0.99 0.14 -25.14
N ALA A 28 0.21 -0.34 -24.82
CA ALA A 28 0.43 -1.33 -23.76
C ALA A 28 0.68 -0.71 -22.36
N GLY A 29 0.51 0.61 -22.22
CA GLY A 29 0.74 1.34 -20.96
C GLY A 29 2.17 1.17 -20.43
N ILE A 30 2.35 1.19 -19.10
CA ILE A 30 3.67 1.00 -18.47
C ILE A 30 4.25 -0.41 -18.71
N LEU A 31 3.39 -1.40 -19.00
CA LEU A 31 3.80 -2.78 -19.26
C LEU A 31 4.46 -2.93 -20.64
N GLY A 32 4.09 -2.08 -21.61
CA GLY A 32 4.64 -2.07 -22.96
C GLY A 32 6.11 -1.67 -23.06
N GLU A 33 6.61 -0.85 -22.13
CA GLU A 33 8.03 -0.47 -22.13
C GLU A 33 8.96 -1.60 -21.67
N ILE A 34 8.40 -2.61 -21.00
CA ILE A 34 9.15 -3.77 -20.51
C ILE A 34 9.22 -4.87 -21.60
N SER A 35 8.23 -4.92 -22.51
CA SER A 35 8.23 -5.88 -23.63
C SER A 35 9.33 -5.53 -24.63
N GLY A 36 10.44 -6.27 -24.57
CA GLY A 36 11.63 -6.06 -25.41
C GLY A 36 12.95 -6.08 -24.63
N GLN A 37 12.89 -6.09 -23.30
CA GLN A 37 14.08 -6.19 -22.45
C GLN A 37 14.64 -7.62 -22.41
N PRO A 38 15.98 -7.80 -22.36
CA PRO A 38 16.60 -9.11 -22.15
C PRO A 38 16.07 -9.77 -20.87
N LEU A 39 15.96 -11.11 -20.88
CA LEU A 39 15.43 -11.88 -19.74
C LEU A 39 16.06 -11.51 -18.38
N PRO A 40 17.40 -11.34 -18.25
CA PRO A 40 18.00 -10.96 -16.97
C PRO A 40 17.52 -9.61 -16.44
N VAL A 41 17.31 -8.64 -17.32
CA VAL A 41 16.83 -7.29 -16.96
C VAL A 41 15.39 -7.38 -16.45
N SER A 42 14.54 -8.11 -17.16
CA SER A 42 13.14 -8.33 -16.77
C SER A 42 13.04 -9.00 -15.39
N VAL A 43 13.85 -10.05 -15.15
CA VAL A 43 13.90 -10.73 -13.85
C VAL A 43 14.38 -9.78 -12.74
N ALA A 44 15.42 -8.98 -12.99
CA ALA A 44 15.93 -8.02 -12.02
C ALA A 44 14.88 -6.96 -11.65
N VAL A 45 14.15 -6.42 -12.64
CA VAL A 45 13.08 -5.44 -12.42
C VAL A 45 11.95 -6.03 -11.59
N VAL A 46 11.49 -7.25 -11.92
CA VAL A 46 10.43 -7.94 -11.17
C VAL A 46 10.88 -8.23 -9.74
N ALA A 47 12.11 -8.73 -9.55
CA ALA A 47 12.66 -8.98 -8.22
C ALA A 47 12.78 -7.70 -7.39
N ALA A 48 13.24 -6.59 -8.00
CA ALA A 48 13.33 -5.29 -7.35
C ALA A 48 11.94 -4.78 -6.93
N PHE A 49 10.93 -4.89 -7.80
CA PHE A 49 9.55 -4.53 -7.49
C PHE A 49 9.02 -5.30 -6.28
N PHE A 50 9.08 -6.64 -6.31
CA PHE A 50 8.62 -7.46 -5.18
C PHE A 50 9.45 -7.23 -3.91
N GLY A 51 10.75 -6.96 -4.03
CA GLY A 51 11.60 -6.56 -2.92
C GLY A 51 11.15 -5.26 -2.26
N LEU A 52 10.83 -4.24 -3.05
CA LEU A 52 10.28 -2.97 -2.55
C LEU A 52 8.92 -3.16 -1.88
N VAL A 53 8.03 -3.96 -2.47
CA VAL A 53 6.74 -4.31 -1.86
C VAL A 53 6.95 -5.04 -0.54
N ALA A 54 7.89 -5.98 -0.45
CA ALA A 54 8.20 -6.71 0.79
C ALA A 54 8.69 -5.78 1.90
N LEU A 55 9.60 -4.85 1.56
CA LEU A 55 10.12 -3.86 2.50
C LEU A 55 9.02 -2.93 2.99
N TYR A 56 8.14 -2.48 2.10
CA TYR A 56 6.99 -1.65 2.46
C TYR A 56 6.00 -2.41 3.36
N CYS A 57 5.66 -3.65 3.02
CA CYS A 57 4.84 -4.54 3.85
C CYS A 57 5.44 -4.72 5.25
N ARG A 58 6.76 -4.90 5.35
CA ARG A 58 7.46 -5.01 6.64
C ARG A 58 7.27 -3.76 7.50
N VAL A 59 7.29 -2.57 6.89
CA VAL A 59 7.07 -1.31 7.61
C VAL A 59 5.62 -1.17 8.09
N LEU A 60 4.63 -1.51 7.26
CA LEU A 60 3.22 -1.52 7.65
C LEU A 60 2.90 -2.57 8.71
N HIS A 61 3.47 -3.78 8.57
CA HIS A 61 3.36 -4.85 9.56
C HIS A 61 3.89 -4.36 10.90
N ARG A 62 5.07 -3.71 10.90
CA ARG A 62 5.64 -3.11 12.11
C ARG A 62 4.70 -2.06 12.72
N THR A 63 4.02 -1.24 11.91
CA THR A 63 3.02 -0.28 12.42
C THR A 63 1.95 -0.99 13.24
N LEU A 64 1.33 -2.04 12.68
CA LEU A 64 0.28 -2.79 13.37
C LEU A 64 0.81 -3.53 14.62
N VAL A 65 2.05 -4.00 14.60
CA VAL A 65 2.70 -4.60 15.79
C VAL A 65 2.95 -3.56 16.90
N LEU A 66 3.25 -2.31 16.55
CA LEU A 66 3.48 -1.23 17.51
C LEU A 66 2.19 -0.68 18.13
N VAL A 67 1.08 -0.74 17.40
CA VAL A 67 -0.26 -0.43 17.92
C VAL A 67 -0.62 -1.44 19.03
N ARG A 68 -1.25 -0.97 20.11
CA ARG A 68 -1.73 -1.81 21.20
C ARG A 68 -2.65 -2.91 20.68
N ARG A 69 -2.59 -4.11 21.29
CA ARG A 69 -3.32 -5.29 20.80
C ARG A 69 -4.84 -5.08 20.73
N ASP A 70 -5.40 -4.41 21.72
CA ASP A 70 -6.82 -4.10 21.84
C ASP A 70 -7.30 -2.99 20.88
N ALA A 71 -6.38 -2.14 20.41
CA ALA A 71 -6.68 -1.10 19.42
C ALA A 71 -6.62 -1.61 17.97
N ARG A 72 -6.16 -2.84 17.71
CA ARG A 72 -5.98 -3.35 16.34
C ARG A 72 -7.30 -3.76 15.72
N SER A 73 -7.64 -3.13 14.60
CA SER A 73 -8.76 -3.56 13.75
C SER A 73 -8.39 -4.67 12.77
N ALA A 74 -7.12 -5.10 12.73
CA ALA A 74 -6.62 -6.11 11.80
C ALA A 74 -5.36 -6.82 12.33
N ALA A 75 -5.17 -8.07 11.90
CA ALA A 75 -3.94 -8.80 12.18
C ALA A 75 -2.74 -8.16 11.43
N PRO A 76 -1.56 -8.02 12.06
CA PRO A 76 -0.38 -7.47 11.39
C PRO A 76 -0.02 -8.17 10.08
N ALA A 77 -0.20 -9.49 10.02
CA ALA A 77 0.09 -10.29 8.83
C ALA A 77 -0.84 -9.98 7.63
N SER A 78 -1.99 -9.32 7.84
CA SER A 78 -2.92 -9.00 6.76
C SER A 78 -2.35 -8.06 5.69
N VAL A 79 -1.27 -7.32 6.00
CA VAL A 79 -0.63 -6.44 5.01
C VAL A 79 0.07 -7.23 3.89
N TRP A 80 0.39 -8.50 4.10
CA TRP A 80 1.04 -9.34 3.08
C TRP A 80 0.10 -9.73 1.93
N TRP A 81 -1.21 -9.48 2.06
CA TRP A 81 -2.15 -9.62 0.95
C TRP A 81 -1.85 -8.66 -0.22
N MET A 82 -0.95 -7.69 -0.04
CA MET A 82 -0.38 -6.88 -1.14
C MET A 82 0.31 -7.71 -2.24
N PHE A 83 0.74 -8.95 -1.94
CA PHE A 83 1.34 -9.84 -2.95
C PHE A 83 0.30 -10.59 -3.80
N ALA A 84 -0.97 -10.57 -3.41
CA ALA A 84 -2.03 -11.26 -4.15
C ALA A 84 -2.48 -10.41 -5.34
N ILE A 85 -1.69 -10.37 -6.41
CA ILE A 85 -2.04 -9.68 -7.65
C ILE A 85 -3.14 -10.49 -8.38
N PRO A 86 -4.22 -9.86 -8.89
CA PRO A 86 -4.53 -8.42 -8.93
C PRO A 86 -5.41 -7.92 -7.77
N TYR A 87 -5.71 -8.78 -6.82
CA TYR A 87 -6.51 -8.42 -5.64
C TYR A 87 -5.85 -7.31 -4.79
N ASN A 88 -4.52 -7.19 -4.86
CA ASN A 88 -3.74 -6.17 -4.14
C ASN A 88 -4.21 -4.74 -4.42
N PHE A 89 -4.57 -4.40 -5.66
CA PHE A 89 -4.98 -3.04 -6.04
C PHE A 89 -6.19 -2.56 -5.22
N VAL A 90 -7.12 -3.47 -4.94
CA VAL A 90 -8.30 -3.18 -4.11
C VAL A 90 -7.98 -3.33 -2.63
N GLU A 91 -7.20 -4.34 -2.27
CA GLU A 91 -6.83 -4.61 -0.87
C GLU A 91 -6.00 -3.49 -0.25
N ASP A 92 -5.20 -2.76 -1.04
CA ASP A 92 -4.41 -1.62 -0.58
C ASP A 92 -5.28 -0.55 0.10
N PHE A 93 -6.47 -0.25 -0.45
CA PHE A 93 -7.44 0.65 0.19
C PHE A 93 -7.87 0.14 1.58
N PHE A 94 -8.14 -1.16 1.69
CA PHE A 94 -8.55 -1.77 2.95
C PHE A 94 -7.40 -1.85 3.94
N ILE A 95 -6.16 -2.03 3.49
CA ILE A 95 -4.96 -1.96 4.33
C ILE A 95 -4.81 -0.56 4.91
N VAL A 96 -4.88 0.49 4.07
CA VAL A 96 -4.83 1.89 4.51
C VAL A 96 -5.93 2.16 5.54
N HIS A 97 -7.17 1.78 5.25
CA HIS A 97 -8.29 1.95 6.17
C HIS A 97 -8.08 1.27 7.53
N ARG A 98 -7.68 -0.01 7.54
CA ARG A 98 -7.48 -0.79 8.78
C ARG A 98 -6.33 -0.27 9.62
N ILE A 99 -5.22 0.13 8.98
CA ILE A 99 -4.11 0.75 9.71
C ILE A 99 -4.55 2.10 10.29
N ALA A 100 -5.25 2.93 9.50
CA ALA A 100 -5.75 4.21 9.98
C ALA A 100 -6.71 4.04 11.18
N ALA A 101 -7.66 3.11 11.08
CA ALA A 101 -8.58 2.80 12.18
C ALA A 101 -7.84 2.32 13.44
N SER A 102 -6.88 1.41 13.28
CA SER A 102 -6.08 0.89 14.41
C SER A 102 -5.28 1.99 15.10
N VAL A 103 -4.63 2.86 14.31
CA VAL A 103 -3.81 3.97 14.84
C VAL A 103 -4.68 5.07 15.46
N ALA A 104 -5.89 5.30 14.92
CA ALA A 104 -6.83 6.27 15.49
C ALA A 104 -7.26 5.86 16.91
N VAL A 105 -7.61 4.58 17.11
CA VAL A 105 -8.00 4.04 18.42
C VAL A 105 -6.82 4.03 19.39
N ASP A 106 -5.61 3.77 18.91
CA ASP A 106 -4.38 3.80 19.73
C ASP A 106 -4.03 5.20 20.26
N ALA A 107 -4.55 6.26 19.64
CA ALA A 107 -4.48 7.67 20.06
C ALA A 107 -3.07 8.28 20.27
N ARG A 108 -1.98 7.54 20.01
CA ARG A 108 -0.59 8.03 20.14
C ARG A 108 -0.07 8.79 18.91
N VAL A 109 -0.85 8.85 17.83
CA VAL A 109 -0.51 9.59 16.62
C VAL A 109 -1.49 10.77 16.46
N PRO A 110 -1.01 12.01 16.27
CA PRO A 110 -1.89 13.16 16.09
C PRO A 110 -2.86 12.97 14.92
N ALA A 111 -4.15 13.26 15.14
CA ALA A 111 -5.21 13.06 14.13
C ALA A 111 -4.91 13.74 12.78
N ARG A 112 -4.31 14.93 12.79
CA ARG A 112 -3.90 15.63 11.55
C ARG A 112 -2.86 14.85 10.76
N ALA A 113 -1.89 14.23 11.44
CA ALA A 113 -0.87 13.42 10.77
C ALA A 113 -1.48 12.15 10.19
N LEU A 114 -2.42 11.51 10.92
CA LEU A 114 -3.13 10.32 10.47
C LEU A 114 -4.04 10.59 9.28
N ARG A 115 -4.76 11.72 9.28
CA ARG A 115 -5.57 12.16 8.14
C ARG A 115 -4.74 12.40 6.89
N ARG A 116 -3.59 13.07 7.02
CA ARG A 116 -2.64 13.26 5.91
C ARG A 116 -2.11 11.94 5.40
N TRP A 117 -1.73 11.02 6.30
CA TRP A 117 -1.26 9.69 5.93
C TRP A 117 -2.31 8.93 5.12
N SER A 118 -3.55 8.92 5.61
CA SER A 118 -4.68 8.25 4.93
C SER A 118 -4.97 8.87 3.56
N ALA A 119 -4.95 10.20 3.44
CA ALA A 119 -5.18 10.89 2.18
C ALA A 119 -4.11 10.55 1.13
N VAL A 120 -2.83 10.53 1.52
CA VAL A 120 -1.73 10.12 0.63
C VAL A 120 -1.88 8.63 0.26
N GLY A 121 -2.25 7.77 1.21
CA GLY A 121 -2.48 6.34 0.97
C GLY A 121 -3.59 6.08 -0.05
N TYR A 122 -4.76 6.68 0.13
CA TYR A 122 -5.87 6.55 -0.83
C TYR A 122 -5.56 7.20 -2.18
N GLY A 123 -4.85 8.33 -2.20
CA GLY A 123 -4.38 8.95 -3.43
C GLY A 123 -3.44 8.02 -4.22
N TRP A 124 -2.48 7.39 -3.54
CA TRP A 124 -1.62 6.38 -4.14
C TRP A 124 -2.43 5.20 -4.70
N CYS A 125 -3.34 4.61 -3.92
CA CYS A 125 -4.15 3.48 -4.39
C CYS A 125 -5.00 3.85 -5.63
N THR A 126 -5.56 5.06 -5.65
CA THR A 126 -6.35 5.56 -6.78
C THR A 126 -5.49 5.71 -8.03
N LEU A 127 -4.33 6.37 -7.91
CA LEU A 127 -3.42 6.53 -9.05
C LEU A 127 -2.84 5.20 -9.55
N GLN A 128 -2.67 4.21 -8.66
CA GLN A 128 -2.27 2.86 -9.05
C GLN A 128 -3.31 2.20 -9.97
N ILE A 129 -4.61 2.38 -9.71
CA ILE A 129 -5.67 1.92 -10.62
C ILE A 129 -5.66 2.74 -11.92
N VAL A 130 -5.54 4.07 -11.84
CA VAL A 130 -5.49 4.93 -13.02
C VAL A 130 -4.28 4.60 -13.90
N SER A 131 -3.16 4.15 -13.31
CA SER A 131 -1.97 3.75 -14.08
C SER A 131 -2.15 2.51 -14.96
N LEU A 132 -3.25 1.77 -14.77
CA LEU A 132 -3.61 0.63 -15.63
C LEU A 132 -4.27 1.08 -16.93
N PHE A 133 -4.70 2.34 -17.04
CA PHE A 133 -5.24 2.85 -18.29
C PHE A 133 -4.12 2.97 -19.33
N PRO A 134 -4.41 2.65 -20.60
CA PRO A 134 -3.41 2.76 -21.64
C PRO A 134 -3.14 4.23 -22.02
N GLY A 135 -1.95 4.51 -22.54
CA GLY A 135 -1.54 5.84 -23.00
C GLY A 135 -0.89 6.74 -21.93
N ALA A 136 -0.74 8.03 -22.27
CA ALA A 136 0.01 9.00 -21.47
C ALA A 136 -0.59 9.25 -20.07
N SER A 137 -1.91 9.14 -19.93
CA SER A 137 -2.59 9.30 -18.65
C SER A 137 -2.21 8.20 -17.65
N GLY A 138 -2.16 6.94 -18.10
CA GLY A 138 -1.73 5.83 -17.27
C GLY A 138 -0.26 5.92 -16.90
N PHE A 139 0.60 6.31 -17.83
CA PHE A 139 2.02 6.53 -17.57
C PHE A 139 2.25 7.63 -16.52
N ALA A 140 1.61 8.80 -16.70
CA ALA A 140 1.70 9.90 -15.74
C ALA A 140 1.14 9.51 -14.36
N ALA A 141 0.01 8.79 -14.33
CA ALA A 141 -0.55 8.26 -13.10
C ALA A 141 0.39 7.26 -12.42
N GLY A 142 1.12 6.43 -13.17
CA GLY A 142 2.10 5.49 -12.64
C GLY A 142 3.27 6.20 -11.94
N ILE A 143 3.82 7.25 -12.56
CA ILE A 143 4.87 8.08 -11.95
C ILE A 143 4.36 8.73 -10.67
N LEU A 144 3.19 9.39 -10.73
CA LEU A 144 2.60 10.06 -9.57
C LEU A 144 2.25 9.05 -8.45
N ALA A 145 1.78 7.84 -8.81
CA ALA A 145 1.54 6.76 -7.86
C ALA A 145 2.84 6.36 -7.13
N GLY A 146 3.95 6.22 -7.86
CA GLY A 146 5.27 5.95 -7.28
C GLY A 146 5.71 7.04 -6.29
N LEU A 147 5.50 8.31 -6.63
CA LEU A 147 5.82 9.44 -5.74
C LEU A 147 4.95 9.44 -4.48
N LEU A 148 3.64 9.23 -4.60
CA LEU A 148 2.74 9.15 -3.44
C LEU A 148 3.05 7.93 -2.57
N TRP A 149 3.37 6.78 -3.17
CA TRP A 149 3.81 5.60 -2.43
C TRP A 149 5.08 5.87 -1.62
N ALA A 150 6.09 6.50 -2.21
CA ALA A 150 7.32 6.86 -1.51
C ALA A 150 7.04 7.83 -0.34
N ALA A 151 6.21 8.85 -0.58
CA ALA A 151 5.77 9.78 0.47
C ALA A 151 5.04 9.03 1.60
N HIS A 152 4.11 8.13 1.24
CA HIS A 152 3.36 7.31 2.18
C HIS A 152 4.27 6.40 3.01
N TRP A 153 5.28 5.78 2.39
CA TRP A 153 6.30 4.98 3.08
C TRP A 153 7.03 5.85 4.10
N VAL A 154 7.57 7.00 3.70
CA VAL A 154 8.29 7.92 4.62
C VAL A 154 7.40 8.32 5.81
N MET A 155 6.13 8.64 5.57
CA MET A 155 5.17 8.96 6.63
C MET A 155 4.92 7.77 7.57
N THR A 156 4.85 6.55 7.03
CA THR A 156 4.70 5.32 7.82
C THR A 156 5.91 5.08 8.72
N VAL A 157 7.14 5.28 8.21
CA VAL A 157 8.36 5.18 9.03
C VAL A 157 8.35 6.21 10.16
N ARG A 158 7.97 7.46 9.86
CA ARG A 158 7.83 8.50 10.89
C ARG A 158 6.78 8.16 11.94
N MET A 159 5.65 7.57 11.52
CA MET A 159 4.63 7.06 12.42
C MET A 159 5.15 5.95 13.32
N ASN A 160 5.90 4.98 12.78
CA ASN A 160 6.53 3.91 13.57
C ASN A 160 7.50 4.45 14.62
N ARG A 161 8.28 5.48 14.30
CA ARG A 161 9.16 6.14 15.28
C ARG A 161 8.37 6.73 16.45
N ARG A 162 7.25 7.40 16.16
CA ARG A 162 6.36 7.97 17.19
C ARG A 162 5.71 6.91 18.08
N LEU A 163 5.17 5.84 17.48
CA LEU A 163 4.56 4.74 18.21
C LEU A 163 5.58 4.00 19.10
N THR A 164 6.84 3.93 18.67
CA THR A 164 7.93 3.37 19.47
C THR A 164 8.27 4.27 20.66
N ALA A 165 8.38 5.58 20.44
CA ALA A 165 8.69 6.55 21.51
C ALA A 165 7.57 6.67 22.56
N GLY A 166 6.30 6.56 22.13
CA GLY A 166 5.13 6.59 23.02
C GLY A 166 4.86 5.26 23.75
N ARG A 167 5.80 4.32 23.76
CA ARG A 167 5.66 3.06 24.50
C ARG A 167 6.28 3.24 25.88
N VAL A 168 5.45 3.43 26.91
CA VAL A 168 5.93 3.47 28.30
C VAL A 168 6.55 2.10 28.62
N PRO A 169 7.83 2.03 29.06
CA PRO A 169 8.44 0.76 29.45
C PRO A 169 7.69 0.16 30.63
N ALA A 170 7.41 -1.15 30.58
CA ALA A 170 6.67 -1.86 31.63
C ALA A 170 7.33 -1.73 33.04
N GLY A 171 8.62 -1.40 33.11
CA GLY A 171 9.35 -1.19 34.36
C GLY A 171 9.16 0.19 35.02
N ALA A 172 8.61 1.19 34.33
CA ALA A 172 8.45 2.54 34.90
C ALA A 172 7.30 2.66 35.90
N VAL A 173 6.35 1.71 35.90
CA VAL A 173 5.16 1.71 36.78
C VAL A 173 5.45 0.98 38.11
N ALA A 174 6.49 0.15 38.17
CA ALA A 174 6.84 -0.64 39.36
C ALA A 174 7.68 0.13 40.38
N ALA A 175 8.25 1.29 40.04
CA ALA A 175 9.12 2.08 40.92
C ALA A 175 8.37 3.15 41.75
N THR A 176 7.04 3.18 41.70
CA THR A 176 6.20 4.13 42.45
C THR A 176 5.17 3.43 43.36
N ARG A 177 5.45 2.22 43.83
CA ARG A 177 4.67 1.55 44.86
C ARG A 177 5.55 1.14 46.02
#